data_AF-S5TJ42-F1
#
_entry.id   AF-S5TJ42-F1
#
_cell.length_a   1.000
_cell.length_b   1.000
_cell.length_c   1.000
_cell.angle_alpha   90.00
_cell.angle_beta   90.00
_cell.angle_gamma   90.00
#
_symmetry.space_group_name_H-M   'P 1'
#
loop_
_entity.id
_entity.type
_entity.pdbx_description
1 polymer ?
#
loop_
_entity_poly.entity_id
_entity_poly.type
_entity_poly.pdbx_seq_one_letter_code
_entity_poly.pdbx_strand_id
1 'polypeptide(L)'
;MTQPVSRTARQAKIVDILGKTRVSSQVQLSELLLEEGIDITQATLSRDLDELGARKVRPDGGRAYYSVSPVEVAVSEHLGGPREKLRRMADELVVSVDHSGHITVLRTPPGAAQYLASFIDRVGLDEIVGSIAGDDTIFVLARAPLDGAGLAQLFTRT
;
A
#
# COMPACT_ATOMS: atom_id res chain seq x y z
N MET A 1 3.39 20.99 23.31
CA MET A 1 2.65 21.05 22.03
C MET A 1 3.22 19.97 21.13
N THR A 2 2.48 18.89 20.95
CA THR A 2 2.90 17.72 20.18
C THR A 2 2.80 18.07 18.69
N GLN A 3 3.92 18.04 17.96
CA GLN A 3 3.89 18.29 16.51
C GLN A 3 3.04 17.23 15.81
N PRO A 4 2.31 17.59 14.73
CA PRO A 4 1.56 16.61 13.96
C PRO A 4 2.53 15.65 13.28
N VAL A 5 2.55 14.40 13.75
CA VAL A 5 3.36 13.33 13.16
C VAL A 5 2.73 12.92 11.83
N SER A 6 3.56 12.86 10.77
CA SER A 6 3.10 12.45 9.44
C SER A 6 2.55 11.02 9.48
N ARG A 7 1.59 10.70 8.57
CA ARG A 7 1.03 9.35 8.46
C ARG A 7 2.12 8.29 8.32
N THR A 8 3.11 8.52 7.47
CA THR A 8 4.24 7.61 7.26
C THR A 8 5.04 7.38 8.53
N ALA A 9 5.40 8.44 9.27
CA ALA A 9 6.15 8.31 10.52
C ALA A 9 5.34 7.57 11.60
N ARG A 10 4.04 7.84 11.68
CA ARG A 10 3.13 7.13 12.59
C ARG A 10 3.02 5.65 12.25
N GLN A 11 2.85 5.31 10.98
CA GLN A 11 2.75 3.93 10.51
C GLN A 11 4.05 3.15 10.76
N ALA A 12 5.20 3.76 10.49
CA ALA A 12 6.50 3.17 10.82
C ALA A 12 6.62 2.87 12.33
N LYS A 13 6.14 3.78 13.18
CA LYS A 13 6.12 3.59 14.64
C LYS A 13 5.18 2.46 15.08
N ILE A 14 4.02 2.34 14.46
CA ILE A 14 3.09 1.21 14.70
C ILE A 14 3.79 -0.12 14.40
N VAL A 15 4.47 -0.22 13.24
CA VAL A 15 5.21 -1.44 12.88
C VAL A 15 6.33 -1.73 13.88
N ASP A 16 7.10 -0.72 14.27
CA ASP A 16 8.18 -0.86 15.28
C ASP A 16 7.66 -1.40 16.62
N ILE A 17 6.55 -0.83 17.12
CA ILE A 17 5.92 -1.27 18.37
C ILE A 17 5.43 -2.73 18.26
N LEU A 18 4.73 -3.07 17.16
CA LEU A 18 4.22 -4.42 16.94
C LEU A 18 5.34 -5.46 16.74
N GLY A 19 6.51 -5.04 16.24
CA GLY A 19 7.70 -5.89 16.12
C GLY A 19 8.40 -6.15 17.46
N LYS A 20 8.35 -5.19 18.40
CA LYS A 20 9.04 -5.28 19.69
C LYS A 20 8.16 -5.84 20.81
N THR A 21 6.84 -5.67 20.73
CA THR A 21 5.91 -5.96 21.83
C THR A 21 4.66 -6.68 21.32
N ARG A 22 4.22 -7.70 22.05
CA ARG A 22 2.95 -8.39 21.75
C ARG A 22 1.77 -7.54 22.19
N VAL A 23 1.21 -6.78 21.26
CA VAL A 23 0.08 -5.87 21.54
C VAL A 23 -1.25 -6.59 21.33
N SER A 24 -2.05 -6.69 22.38
CA SER A 24 -3.28 -7.49 22.44
C SER A 24 -4.55 -6.73 22.03
N SER A 25 -4.52 -5.40 22.04
CA SER A 25 -5.66 -4.53 21.71
C SER A 25 -5.22 -3.20 21.09
N GLN A 26 -6.12 -2.54 20.36
CA GLN A 26 -5.85 -1.20 19.83
C GLN A 26 -5.72 -0.15 20.95
N VAL A 27 -6.41 -0.33 22.08
CA VAL A 27 -6.27 0.55 23.25
C VAL A 27 -4.83 0.51 23.78
N GLN A 28 -4.29 -0.70 23.94
CA GLN A 28 -2.90 -0.87 24.34
C GLN A 28 -1.93 -0.25 23.33
N LEU A 29 -2.21 -0.37 22.03
CA LEU A 29 -1.37 0.24 21.00
C LEU A 29 -1.43 1.78 21.05
N SER A 30 -2.59 2.37 21.30
CA SER A 30 -2.73 3.82 21.44
C SER A 30 -1.99 4.36 22.67
N GLU A 31 -1.98 3.62 23.78
CA GLU A 31 -1.22 3.99 24.98
C GLU A 31 0.29 4.02 24.70
N LEU A 32 0.81 2.97 24.04
CA LEU A 32 2.23 2.91 23.65
C LEU A 32 2.62 4.01 22.66
N LEU A 33 1.73 4.37 21.74
CA LEU A 33 1.96 5.49 20.83
C LEU A 33 1.95 6.82 21.57
N LEU A 34 1.07 6.99 22.56
CA LEU A 34 0.99 8.20 23.37
C LEU A 34 2.25 8.40 24.23
N GLU A 35 2.82 7.32 24.77
CA GLU A 35 4.12 7.33 25.47
C GLU A 35 5.26 7.83 24.58
N GLU A 36 5.18 7.54 23.27
CA GLU A 36 6.10 8.01 22.23
C GLU A 36 5.74 9.41 21.68
N GLY A 37 4.76 10.09 22.30
CA GLY A 37 4.31 11.41 21.89
C GLY A 37 3.40 11.42 20.66
N ILE A 38 2.77 10.31 20.31
CA ILE A 38 1.83 10.18 19.19
C ILE A 38 0.42 10.00 19.75
N ASP A 39 -0.32 11.10 19.86
CA ASP A 39 -1.73 11.08 20.26
C ASP A 39 -2.63 10.89 19.05
N ILE A 40 -3.44 9.82 19.05
CA ILE A 40 -4.29 9.45 17.92
C ILE A 40 -5.63 8.88 18.36
N THR A 41 -6.64 9.06 17.51
CA THR A 41 -7.95 8.45 17.74
C THR A 41 -7.94 6.97 17.39
N GLN A 42 -8.86 6.21 18.01
CA GLN A 42 -9.07 4.80 17.67
C GLN A 42 -9.44 4.62 16.18
N ALA A 43 -10.20 5.55 15.59
CA ALA A 43 -10.57 5.49 14.17
C ALA A 43 -9.34 5.63 13.25
N THR A 44 -8.41 6.54 13.58
CA THR A 44 -7.14 6.69 12.86
C THR A 44 -6.29 5.43 12.98
N LEU A 45 -6.16 4.91 14.21
CA LEU A 45 -5.38 3.71 14.48
C LEU A 45 -5.93 2.48 13.76
N SER A 46 -7.27 2.32 13.73
CA SER A 46 -7.90 1.21 13.00
C SER A 46 -7.57 1.26 11.51
N ARG A 47 -7.66 2.44 10.89
CA ARG A 47 -7.33 2.63 9.47
C ARG A 47 -5.86 2.34 9.20
N ASP A 48 -4.95 2.83 10.03
CA ASP A 48 -3.51 2.55 9.85
C ASP A 48 -3.21 1.05 9.97
N LEU A 49 -3.84 0.35 10.91
CA LEU A 49 -3.69 -1.10 11.05
C LEU A 49 -4.22 -1.86 9.83
N ASP A 50 -5.38 -1.46 9.30
CA ASP A 50 -5.97 -2.05 8.09
C ASP A 50 -5.06 -1.83 6.87
N GLU A 51 -4.52 -0.61 6.72
CA GLU A 51 -3.62 -0.24 5.62
C GLU A 51 -2.25 -0.93 5.72
N LEU A 52 -1.75 -1.12 6.93
CA LEU A 52 -0.52 -1.87 7.20
C LEU A 52 -0.70 -3.39 7.03
N GLY A 53 -1.94 -3.88 6.86
CA GLY A 53 -2.23 -5.31 6.84
C GLY A 53 -2.05 -6.00 8.19
N ALA A 54 -2.11 -5.24 9.30
CA ALA A 54 -1.95 -5.79 10.63
C ALA A 54 -3.10 -6.75 10.97
N ARG A 55 -2.78 -8.00 11.31
CA ARG A 55 -3.77 -9.03 11.66
C ARG A 55 -3.59 -9.50 13.08
N LYS A 56 -4.69 -9.89 13.71
CA LYS A 56 -4.67 -10.47 15.05
C LYS A 56 -4.35 -11.96 14.96
N VAL A 57 -3.13 -12.33 15.31
CA VAL A 57 -2.65 -13.71 15.31
C VAL A 57 -2.90 -14.34 16.68
N ARG A 58 -3.32 -15.61 16.69
CA ARG A 58 -3.50 -16.39 17.91
C ARG A 58 -2.60 -17.63 17.85
N PRO A 59 -1.47 -17.65 18.58
CA PRO A 59 -0.65 -18.85 18.69
C PRO A 59 -1.40 -19.93 19.46
N ASP A 60 -1.07 -21.19 19.22
CA ASP A 60 -1.62 -22.31 20.00
C ASP A 60 -1.36 -22.10 21.49
N GLY A 61 -2.43 -22.06 22.29
CA GLY A 61 -2.38 -21.81 23.73
C GLY A 61 -2.02 -20.38 24.16
N GLY A 62 -1.82 -19.45 23.21
CA GLY A 62 -1.40 -18.07 23.48
C GLY A 62 -2.53 -17.04 23.44
N ARG A 63 -2.30 -15.88 24.09
CA ARG A 63 -3.16 -14.70 23.91
C ARG A 63 -2.98 -14.13 22.51
N ALA A 64 -4.08 -13.73 21.89
CA ALA A 64 -4.06 -13.14 20.56
C ALA A 64 -3.44 -11.74 20.58
N TYR A 65 -2.60 -11.43 19.59
CA TYR A 65 -1.93 -10.14 19.46
C TYR A 65 -1.88 -9.68 18.01
N TYR A 66 -1.76 -8.37 17.80
CA TYR A 66 -1.54 -7.77 16.49
C TYR A 66 -0.13 -8.10 16.01
N SER A 67 -0.06 -8.63 14.81
CA SER A 67 1.17 -8.84 14.07
C SER A 67 0.98 -8.27 12.69
N VAL A 68 2.00 -7.58 12.20
CA VAL A 68 2.09 -7.28 10.77
C VAL A 68 2.95 -8.39 10.20
N SER A 69 2.45 -9.12 9.19
CA SER A 69 3.19 -10.27 8.67
C SER A 69 4.57 -9.79 8.20
N PRO A 70 5.69 -10.44 8.56
CA PRO A 70 7.01 -10.08 8.03
C PRO A 70 7.02 -10.14 6.50
N VAL A 71 6.12 -10.89 5.87
CA VAL A 71 5.94 -10.84 4.41
C VAL A 71 5.32 -9.50 3.99
N GLU A 72 4.39 -8.91 4.74
CA GLU A 72 3.81 -7.59 4.44
C GLU A 72 4.73 -6.42 4.85
N VAL A 73 5.49 -6.55 5.96
CA VAL A 73 6.48 -5.57 6.43
C VAL A 73 7.80 -5.63 5.66
N ALA A 74 8.36 -6.82 5.42
CA ALA A 74 9.58 -6.96 4.61
C ALA A 74 9.31 -6.71 3.13
N VAL A 75 8.10 -6.93 2.61
CA VAL A 75 7.69 -6.41 1.29
C VAL A 75 7.60 -4.89 1.30
N SER A 76 7.31 -4.26 2.45
CA SER A 76 7.29 -2.80 2.55
C SER A 76 8.67 -2.16 2.70
N GLU A 77 9.63 -2.81 3.37
CA GLU A 77 10.93 -2.22 3.69
C GLU A 77 12.12 -2.77 2.88
N HIS A 78 12.04 -3.98 2.29
CA HIS A 78 13.21 -4.64 1.65
C HIS A 78 13.07 -4.89 0.14
N LEU A 79 11.93 -4.57 -0.47
CA LEU A 79 11.60 -5.01 -1.83
C LEU A 79 11.18 -3.81 -2.70
N GLY A 80 12.14 -2.92 -2.91
CA GLY A 80 12.10 -1.80 -3.86
C GLY A 80 11.05 -0.73 -3.55
N GLY A 81 11.29 0.48 -4.07
CA GLY A 81 10.37 1.60 -3.89
C GLY A 81 8.98 1.32 -4.50
N PRO A 82 8.06 2.30 -4.44
CA PRO A 82 6.72 2.22 -5.03
C PRO A 82 6.67 1.56 -6.43
N ARG A 83 7.67 1.82 -7.26
CA ARG A 83 7.84 1.23 -8.60
C ARG A 83 8.04 -0.29 -8.63
N GLU A 84 8.75 -0.86 -7.68
CA GLU A 84 8.98 -2.32 -7.62
C GLU A 84 7.70 -3.05 -7.18
N LYS A 85 6.96 -2.47 -6.22
CA LYS A 85 5.63 -2.98 -5.82
C LYS A 85 4.67 -2.97 -7.00
N LEU A 86 4.67 -1.88 -7.77
CA LEU A 86 3.88 -1.76 -9.00
C LEU A 86 4.27 -2.82 -10.02
N ARG A 87 5.57 -2.99 -10.26
CA ARG A 87 6.10 -3.97 -11.20
C ARG A 87 5.63 -5.39 -10.89
N ARG A 88 5.70 -5.82 -9.64
CA ARG A 88 5.24 -7.16 -9.23
C ARG A 88 3.75 -7.38 -9.48
N MET A 89 2.93 -6.38 -9.14
CA MET A 89 1.49 -6.46 -9.38
C MET A 89 1.18 -6.47 -10.88
N ALA A 90 1.95 -5.70 -11.67
CA ALA A 90 1.85 -5.73 -13.13
C ALA A 90 2.26 -7.11 -13.69
N ASP A 91 3.34 -7.69 -13.19
CA ASP A 91 3.80 -9.03 -13.56
C ASP A 91 2.73 -10.09 -13.28
N GLU A 92 1.87 -9.91 -12.29
CA GLU A 92 0.79 -10.85 -11.97
C GLU A 92 -0.47 -10.64 -12.82
N LEU A 93 -0.93 -9.39 -12.95
CA LEU A 93 -2.29 -9.09 -13.42
C LEU A 93 -2.37 -8.45 -14.80
N VAL A 94 -1.27 -7.92 -15.35
CA VAL A 94 -1.28 -7.27 -16.66
C VAL A 94 -1.10 -8.31 -17.76
N VAL A 95 -2.08 -8.40 -18.63
CA VAL A 95 -2.10 -9.27 -19.82
C VAL A 95 -1.45 -8.56 -21.00
N SER A 96 -1.76 -7.27 -21.21
CA SER A 96 -1.13 -6.46 -22.24
C SER A 96 -1.15 -4.98 -21.88
N VAL A 97 -0.26 -4.22 -22.54
CA VAL A 97 -0.08 -2.79 -22.37
C VAL A 97 -0.10 -2.13 -23.74
N ASP A 98 -0.84 -1.03 -23.86
CA ASP A 98 -0.83 -0.14 -25.03
C ASP A 98 -0.89 1.32 -24.56
N HIS A 99 -0.78 2.29 -25.47
CA HIS A 99 -0.81 3.70 -25.12
C HIS A 99 -1.31 4.62 -26.24
N SER A 100 -1.82 5.79 -25.87
CA SER A 100 -2.14 6.87 -26.79
C SER A 100 -2.05 8.22 -26.09
N GLY A 101 -1.28 9.16 -26.65
CA GLY A 101 -1.05 10.47 -26.03
C GLY A 101 -0.48 10.32 -24.61
N HIS A 102 -1.17 10.88 -23.61
CA HIS A 102 -0.80 10.76 -22.19
C HIS A 102 -1.46 9.57 -21.47
N ILE A 103 -2.10 8.64 -22.19
CA ILE A 103 -2.83 7.53 -21.59
C ILE A 103 -2.09 6.22 -21.84
N THR A 104 -1.85 5.45 -20.78
CA THR A 104 -1.50 4.04 -20.85
C THR A 104 -2.76 3.20 -20.65
N VAL A 105 -2.98 2.21 -21.50
CA VAL A 105 -4.10 1.26 -21.40
C VAL A 105 -3.54 -0.09 -20.98
N LEU A 106 -4.08 -0.63 -19.89
CA LEU A 106 -3.71 -1.95 -19.38
C LEU A 106 -4.88 -2.92 -19.58
N ARG A 107 -4.59 -4.14 -20.02
CA ARG A 107 -5.54 -5.25 -20.03
C ARG A 107 -5.24 -6.21 -18.88
N THR A 108 -6.28 -6.73 -18.25
CA THR A 108 -6.19 -7.70 -17.15
C THR A 108 -7.06 -8.91 -17.45
N PRO A 109 -7.00 -10.00 -16.65
CA PRO A 109 -8.07 -10.99 -16.64
C PRO A 109 -9.43 -10.35 -16.28
N PRO A 110 -10.55 -11.01 -16.63
CA PRO A 110 -11.89 -10.54 -16.25
C PRO A 110 -12.04 -10.30 -14.74
N GLY A 111 -12.66 -9.19 -14.38
CA GLY A 111 -12.89 -8.78 -12.99
C GLY A 111 -11.66 -8.27 -12.21
N ALA A 112 -10.46 -8.27 -12.80
CA ALA A 112 -9.24 -7.87 -12.10
C ALA A 112 -8.89 -6.38 -12.23
N ALA A 113 -9.49 -5.65 -13.18
CA ALA A 113 -9.09 -4.28 -13.50
C ALA A 113 -9.27 -3.32 -12.32
N GLN A 114 -10.41 -3.41 -11.62
CA GLN A 114 -10.70 -2.57 -10.44
C GLN A 114 -9.68 -2.77 -9.32
N TYR A 115 -9.27 -4.01 -9.09
CA TYR A 115 -8.30 -4.34 -8.06
C TYR A 115 -6.92 -3.76 -8.39
N LEU A 116 -6.45 -3.95 -9.62
CA LEU A 116 -5.18 -3.39 -10.07
C LEU A 116 -5.20 -1.85 -10.09
N ALA A 117 -6.27 -1.21 -10.53
CA ALA A 117 -6.39 0.26 -10.51
C ALA A 117 -6.34 0.83 -9.08
N SER A 118 -7.06 0.22 -8.15
CA SER A 118 -7.00 0.58 -6.72
C SER A 118 -5.58 0.44 -6.17
N PHE A 119 -4.83 -0.57 -6.61
CA PHE A 119 -3.42 -0.71 -6.24
C PHE A 119 -2.54 0.40 -6.85
N ILE A 120 -2.68 0.68 -8.14
CA ILE A 120 -1.96 1.77 -8.85
C ILE A 120 -2.12 3.10 -8.10
N ASP A 121 -3.35 3.44 -7.73
CA ASP A 121 -3.65 4.70 -7.03
C ASP A 121 -3.02 4.74 -5.62
N ARG A 122 -2.97 3.60 -4.92
CA ARG A 122 -2.36 3.50 -3.57
C ARG A 122 -0.83 3.57 -3.59
N VAL A 123 -0.19 3.09 -4.67
CA VAL A 123 1.27 3.18 -4.83
C VAL A 123 1.71 4.64 -4.87
N GLY A 124 0.87 5.55 -5.39
CA GLY A 124 1.07 6.99 -5.30
C GLY A 124 2.29 7.49 -6.08
N LEU A 125 2.52 6.97 -7.28
CA LEU A 125 3.57 7.48 -8.17
C LEU A 125 3.24 8.89 -8.65
N ASP A 126 4.17 9.82 -8.47
CA ASP A 126 4.01 11.23 -8.88
C ASP A 126 3.77 11.36 -10.39
N GLU A 127 4.29 10.42 -11.17
CA GLU A 127 4.12 10.36 -12.63
C GLU A 127 2.70 9.98 -13.07
N ILE A 128 1.85 9.53 -12.16
CA ILE A 128 0.47 9.14 -12.43
C ILE A 128 -0.47 10.24 -11.91
N VAL A 129 -1.38 10.70 -12.77
CA VAL A 129 -2.45 11.62 -12.36
C VAL A 129 -3.61 10.86 -11.72
N GLY A 130 -3.93 9.67 -12.25
CA GLY A 130 -4.94 8.77 -11.73
C GLY A 130 -5.28 7.65 -12.72
N SER A 131 -6.20 6.77 -12.32
CA SER A 131 -6.66 5.65 -13.14
C SER A 131 -8.20 5.52 -13.18
N ILE A 132 -8.72 4.94 -14.26
CA ILE A 132 -10.13 4.56 -14.43
C ILE A 132 -10.17 3.10 -14.89
N ALA A 133 -10.85 2.25 -14.14
CA ALA A 133 -11.02 0.84 -14.48
C ALA A 133 -12.43 0.51 -14.98
N GLY A 134 -12.48 -0.38 -15.98
CA GLY A 134 -13.65 -1.18 -16.33
C GLY A 134 -13.61 -2.55 -15.61
N ASP A 135 -13.96 -3.61 -16.34
CA ASP A 135 -13.89 -5.01 -15.85
C ASP A 135 -12.50 -5.64 -16.08
N ASP A 136 -11.98 -5.47 -17.30
CA ASP A 136 -10.73 -6.09 -17.76
C ASP A 136 -9.74 -5.08 -18.39
N THR A 137 -10.05 -3.79 -18.28
CA THR A 137 -9.33 -2.70 -18.95
C THR A 137 -9.16 -1.52 -18.00
N ILE A 138 -7.97 -0.93 -17.95
CA ILE A 138 -7.64 0.25 -17.13
C ILE A 138 -7.05 1.33 -18.01
N PHE A 139 -7.52 2.56 -17.84
CA PHE A 139 -6.92 3.77 -18.40
C PHE A 139 -6.10 4.43 -17.29
N VAL A 140 -4.81 4.64 -17.51
CA VAL A 140 -3.90 5.31 -16.57
C VAL A 140 -3.40 6.59 -17.21
N LEU A 141 -3.66 7.73 -16.58
CA LEU A 141 -3.27 9.04 -17.09
C LEU A 141 -1.88 9.42 -16.57
N ALA A 142 -0.94 9.60 -17.50
CA ALA A 142 0.40 10.09 -17.22
C ALA A 142 0.40 11.59 -16.92
N ARG A 143 1.22 12.00 -15.95
CA ARG A 143 1.48 13.40 -15.65
C ARG A 143 2.58 13.91 -16.58
N ALA A 144 2.29 15.00 -17.28
CA ALA A 144 3.29 15.70 -18.09
C ALA A 144 4.54 16.06 -17.24
N PRO A 145 5.76 15.93 -17.78
CA PRO A 145 6.06 15.70 -19.20
C PRO A 145 6.04 14.23 -19.64
N LEU A 146 5.72 13.27 -18.75
CA LEU A 146 5.62 11.87 -19.12
C LEU A 146 4.42 11.65 -20.05
N ASP A 147 4.64 10.89 -21.13
CA ASP A 147 3.59 10.44 -22.04
C ASP A 147 3.16 9.00 -21.72
N GLY A 148 2.10 8.54 -22.38
CA GLY A 148 1.57 7.20 -22.17
C GLY A 148 2.56 6.10 -22.56
N ALA A 149 3.46 6.37 -23.51
CA ALA A 149 4.52 5.46 -23.92
C ALA A 149 5.56 5.27 -22.81
N GLY A 150 6.02 6.37 -22.21
CA GLY A 150 6.94 6.34 -21.08
C GLY A 150 6.33 5.71 -19.84
N LEU A 151 5.06 5.98 -19.56
CA LEU A 151 4.34 5.37 -18.46
C LEU A 151 4.13 3.85 -18.66
N ALA A 152 3.86 3.41 -19.90
CA ALA A 152 3.69 2.00 -20.24
C ALA A 152 4.91 1.13 -19.88
N GLN A 153 6.12 1.71 -19.89
CA GLN A 153 7.34 0.99 -19.52
C GLN A 153 7.34 0.53 -18.05
N LEU A 154 6.58 1.18 -17.18
CA LEU A 154 6.46 0.78 -15.77
C LEU A 154 5.66 -0.52 -15.59
N PHE A 155 4.85 -0.90 -16.58
CA PHE A 155 3.93 -2.04 -16.54
C PHE A 155 4.35 -3.19 -17.46
N THR A 156 5.45 -3.02 -18.21
CA THR A 156 5.91 -4.03 -19.16
C THR A 156 6.86 -5.01 -18.46
N ARG A 157 6.61 -6.32 -18.59
CA ARG A 157 7.52 -7.38 -18.13
C ARG A 157 8.88 -7.19 -18.83
N THR A 158 9.98 -7.24 -18.07
CA THR A 158 11.34 -7.31 -18.65
C THR A 158 11.73 -8.75 -18.93
#